data_AF-A0A6A6INJ2-F1
#
_entry.id   AF-A0A6A6INJ2-F1
#
_cell.length_a   1.000
_cell.length_b   1.000
_cell.length_c   1.000
_cell.angle_alpha   90.00
_cell.angle_beta   90.00
_cell.angle_gamma   90.00
#
_symmetry.space_group_name_H-M   'P 1'
#
loop_
_entity.id
_entity.type
_entity.pdbx_description
1 polymer ?
#
loop_
_entity_poly.entity_id
_entity_poly.type
_entity_poly.pdbx_seq_one_letter_code
_entity_poly.pdbx_strand_id
1 'polypeptide(L)'
;MPPVAPATQSLLPSIQTEAAVDTPMPSGSGGDLNGRQVCIQLVTDKQNFDYYLPHSIAVSTSKVLQACFTDGVEIGHLEWCTNESWELYHHWLYTREPLTAMEFLLRSTPPPHNVCALDQEQKIRTDYLDLFFCYTFGQTLQDYVYTDCIMSRLIDMIRSPHAPTVLMTLLTESTATLHAIMQIKPVGCALHYFLVDAIAWFGSDREVGVIAFGEYDQAFKSYLMIALAKWRRVMPSAKLPGRFGLLNECGYHDHRDKPCYARRW
;
A
#
# COMPACT_ATOMS: atom_id res chain seq x y z
N MET A 1 32.30 -17.01 21.65
CA MET A 1 31.85 -16.45 20.36
C MET A 1 30.52 -17.10 20.02
N PRO A 2 29.39 -16.37 20.03
CA PRO A 2 28.13 -16.94 19.62
C PRO A 2 28.07 -17.11 18.08
N PRO A 3 27.33 -18.09 17.56
CA PRO A 3 27.27 -18.38 16.13
C PRO A 3 26.45 -17.33 15.38
N VAL A 4 26.98 -16.93 14.21
CA VAL A 4 26.34 -16.04 13.23
C VAL A 4 25.17 -16.79 12.59
N ALA A 5 23.97 -16.22 12.65
CA ALA A 5 22.79 -16.78 11.99
C ALA A 5 22.90 -16.65 10.46
N PRO A 6 22.45 -17.63 9.68
CA PRO A 6 22.52 -17.58 8.22
C PRO A 6 21.47 -16.60 7.64
N ALA A 7 21.87 -15.92 6.57
CA ALA A 7 21.04 -14.98 5.83
C ALA A 7 19.79 -15.67 5.25
N THR A 8 18.63 -15.07 5.49
CA THR A 8 17.33 -15.48 4.96
C THR A 8 17.32 -15.24 3.44
N GLN A 9 17.22 -16.31 2.65
CA GLN A 9 17.06 -16.21 1.20
C GLN A 9 15.65 -15.69 0.86
N SER A 10 15.60 -14.69 -0.01
CA SER A 10 14.36 -14.13 -0.57
C SER A 10 13.62 -15.19 -1.40
N LEU A 11 12.39 -15.51 -1.01
CA LEU A 11 11.49 -16.46 -1.69
C LEU A 11 10.57 -15.76 -2.71
N LEU A 12 11.11 -14.81 -3.48
CA LEU A 12 10.39 -14.30 -4.65
C LEU A 12 10.73 -15.19 -5.86
N PRO A 13 9.73 -15.74 -6.58
CA PRO A 13 9.99 -16.48 -7.80
C PRO A 13 10.60 -15.53 -8.84
N SER A 14 11.80 -15.87 -9.31
CA SER A 14 12.44 -15.21 -10.45
C SER A 14 11.60 -15.46 -11.70
N ILE A 15 10.72 -14.52 -12.03
CA ILE A 15 10.15 -14.46 -13.38
C ILE A 15 11.30 -14.04 -14.30
N GLN A 16 11.76 -14.96 -15.13
CA GLN A 16 12.70 -14.67 -16.20
C GLN A 16 11.98 -13.78 -17.22
N THR A 17 12.26 -12.48 -17.19
CA THR A 17 11.87 -11.58 -18.27
C THR A 17 12.80 -11.88 -19.44
N GLU A 18 12.25 -12.48 -20.50
CA GLU A 18 12.96 -12.63 -21.78
C GLU A 18 13.39 -11.24 -22.27
N ALA A 19 14.58 -11.18 -22.87
CA ALA A 19 15.20 -9.95 -23.35
C ALA A 19 14.24 -9.16 -24.25
N ALA A 20 14.23 -7.84 -24.06
CA ALA A 20 13.51 -6.89 -24.90
C ALA A 20 13.85 -7.13 -26.38
N VAL A 21 12.96 -7.83 -27.07
CA VAL A 21 12.89 -7.86 -28.52
C VAL A 21 12.32 -6.52 -28.93
N ASP A 22 12.96 -5.83 -29.89
CA ASP A 22 12.43 -4.66 -30.57
C ASP A 22 11.03 -4.98 -31.10
N THR A 23 10.02 -4.72 -30.28
CA THR A 23 8.64 -5.03 -30.57
C THR A 23 8.06 -3.77 -31.21
N PRO A 24 7.67 -3.80 -32.49
CA PRO A 24 7.08 -2.63 -33.12
C PRO A 24 5.83 -2.22 -32.35
N MET A 25 5.71 -0.91 -32.06
CA MET A 25 4.59 -0.36 -31.29
C MET A 25 3.26 -0.82 -31.88
N PRO A 26 2.35 -1.41 -31.09
CA PRO A 26 1.04 -1.80 -31.58
C PRO A 26 0.25 -0.55 -31.98
N SER A 27 -0.30 -0.57 -33.19
CA SER A 27 -1.19 0.45 -33.75
C SER A 27 -2.59 0.37 -33.10
N GLY A 28 -2.65 0.55 -31.79
CA GLY A 28 -3.88 0.78 -31.05
C GLY A 28 -4.19 2.28 -30.98
N SER A 29 -5.48 2.63 -30.87
CA SER A 29 -5.98 3.99 -30.71
C SER A 29 -5.34 4.68 -29.48
N GLY A 30 -4.17 5.29 -29.68
CA GLY A 30 -3.44 6.01 -28.66
C GLY A 30 -4.23 7.21 -28.16
N GLY A 31 -3.97 7.64 -26.92
CA GLY A 31 -4.54 8.85 -26.37
C GLY A 31 -4.19 10.04 -27.25
N ASP A 32 -5.17 10.48 -28.04
CA ASP A 32 -4.99 11.58 -28.96
C ASP A 32 -5.22 12.91 -28.21
N LEU A 33 -4.13 13.61 -27.89
CA LEU A 33 -4.19 14.97 -27.34
C LEU A 33 -3.99 15.95 -28.49
N ASN A 34 -5.10 16.46 -29.04
CA ASN A 34 -5.11 17.43 -30.13
C ASN A 34 -4.48 16.93 -31.46
N GLY A 35 -4.67 15.67 -31.83
CA GLY A 35 -4.11 15.08 -33.06
C GLY A 35 -2.68 14.53 -32.90
N ARG A 36 -2.17 14.42 -31.67
CA ARG A 36 -0.83 13.91 -31.34
C ARG A 36 -0.92 12.67 -30.47
N GLN A 37 -0.22 11.63 -30.90
CA GLN A 37 -0.01 10.43 -30.12
C GLN A 37 1.05 10.71 -29.06
N VAL A 38 0.68 10.57 -27.79
CA VAL A 38 1.60 10.72 -26.67
C VAL A 38 1.96 9.36 -26.06
N CYS A 39 3.17 9.25 -25.49
CA CYS A 39 3.69 8.04 -24.89
C CYS A 39 4.23 8.34 -23.48
N ILE A 40 4.15 7.38 -22.56
CA ILE A 40 4.78 7.45 -21.25
C ILE A 40 5.89 6.43 -21.21
N GLN A 41 7.09 6.89 -20.85
CA GLN A 41 8.17 6.03 -20.46
C GLN A 41 8.08 5.78 -18.95
N LEU A 42 7.72 4.56 -18.56
CA LEU A 42 7.73 4.13 -17.17
C LEU A 42 9.14 3.63 -16.84
N VAL A 43 9.85 4.33 -15.97
CA VAL A 43 11.23 3.96 -15.57
C VAL A 43 11.17 3.26 -14.22
N THR A 44 11.66 2.02 -14.18
CA THR A 44 11.75 1.22 -12.95
C THR A 44 13.16 1.29 -12.33
N ASP A 45 13.28 0.93 -11.05
CA ASP A 45 14.52 0.99 -10.25
C ASP A 45 15.75 0.28 -10.88
N LYS A 46 15.54 -0.57 -11.89
CA LYS A 46 16.60 -1.30 -12.62
C LYS A 46 17.08 -0.62 -13.90
N GLN A 47 16.69 0.62 -14.16
CA GLN A 47 16.87 1.29 -15.47
C GLN A 47 16.19 0.56 -16.64
N ASN A 48 15.34 -0.42 -16.34
CA ASN A 48 14.42 -0.98 -17.32
C ASN A 48 13.29 0.03 -17.49
N PHE A 49 13.01 0.35 -18.74
CA PHE A 49 11.90 1.21 -19.09
C PHE A 49 10.99 0.49 -20.07
N ASP A 50 9.70 0.70 -19.89
CA ASP A 50 8.67 0.28 -20.82
C ASP A 50 7.92 1.51 -21.31
N TYR A 51 7.50 1.44 -22.57
CA TYR A 51 6.72 2.50 -23.21
C TYR A 51 5.25 2.11 -23.22
N TYR A 52 4.43 3.02 -22.72
CA TYR A 52 2.98 2.84 -22.69
C TYR A 52 2.31 3.97 -23.43
N LEU A 53 1.31 3.63 -24.25
CA LEU A 53 0.39 4.62 -24.82
C LEU A 53 -0.72 4.85 -23.78
N PRO A 54 -0.71 5.96 -23.01
CA PRO A 54 -1.78 6.22 -22.07
C PRO A 54 -3.09 6.41 -22.81
N HIS A 55 -4.17 5.88 -22.21
CA HIS A 55 -5.51 6.26 -22.62
C HIS A 55 -5.71 7.78 -22.42
N SER A 56 -6.47 8.43 -23.31
CA SER A 56 -6.73 9.88 -23.22
C SER A 56 -7.36 10.29 -21.89
N ILE A 57 -8.21 9.42 -21.31
CA ILE A 57 -8.79 9.63 -19.98
C ILE A 57 -7.69 9.69 -18.91
N ALA A 58 -6.67 8.82 -18.98
CA ALA A 58 -5.55 8.79 -18.03
C ALA A 58 -4.87 10.16 -17.96
N VAL A 59 -4.59 10.73 -19.14
CA VAL A 59 -3.94 12.04 -19.23
C VAL A 59 -4.89 13.12 -18.73
N SER A 60 -6.18 13.05 -19.05
CA SER A 60 -7.13 14.06 -18.59
C SER A 60 -7.40 14.04 -17.07
N THR A 61 -7.20 12.90 -16.38
CA THR A 61 -7.46 12.80 -14.93
C THR A 61 -6.22 13.04 -14.08
N SER A 62 -5.03 12.65 -14.55
CA SER A 62 -3.78 12.82 -13.81
C SER A 62 -3.12 14.15 -14.10
N LYS A 63 -3.01 15.03 -13.10
CA LYS A 63 -2.27 16.30 -13.21
C LYS A 63 -0.80 16.10 -13.58
N VAL A 64 -0.20 15.02 -13.09
CA VAL A 64 1.19 14.68 -13.43
C VAL A 64 1.31 14.32 -14.90
N LEU A 65 0.42 13.47 -15.42
CA LEU A 65 0.43 13.15 -16.85
C LEU A 65 0.13 14.38 -17.71
N GLN A 66 -0.80 15.26 -17.30
CA GLN A 66 -1.01 16.53 -18.00
C GLN A 66 0.27 17.36 -18.07
N ALA A 67 1.00 17.46 -16.95
CA ALA A 67 2.26 18.20 -16.87
C ALA A 67 3.38 17.54 -17.70
N CYS A 68 3.39 16.21 -17.83
CA CYS A 68 4.35 15.51 -18.67
C CYS A 68 4.20 15.85 -20.17
N PHE A 69 3.02 16.27 -20.59
CA PHE A 69 2.71 16.57 -22.00
C PHE A 69 2.50 18.07 -22.27
N THR A 70 2.90 18.95 -21.35
CA THR A 70 2.95 20.39 -21.64
C THR A 70 4.03 20.68 -22.68
N ASP A 71 3.86 21.77 -23.44
CA ASP A 71 4.87 22.32 -24.34
C ASP A 71 5.29 21.43 -25.53
N GLY A 72 4.42 20.51 -25.96
CA GLY A 72 4.64 19.71 -27.15
C GLY A 72 5.61 18.54 -26.96
N VAL A 73 5.90 18.18 -25.70
CA VAL A 73 6.60 16.94 -25.36
C VAL A 73 5.71 15.75 -25.69
N GLU A 74 6.20 14.85 -26.54
CA GLU A 74 5.45 13.65 -26.96
C GLU A 74 5.68 12.45 -26.03
N ILE A 75 6.77 12.47 -25.24
CA ILE A 75 7.15 11.40 -24.31
C ILE A 75 7.21 11.95 -22.89
N GLY A 76 6.27 11.53 -22.05
CA GLY A 76 6.27 11.82 -20.62
C GLY A 76 7.12 10.79 -19.87
N HIS A 77 7.95 11.25 -18.93
CA HIS A 77 8.73 10.35 -18.08
C HIS A 77 8.05 10.19 -16.73
N LEU A 78 7.81 8.95 -16.32
CA LEU A 78 7.25 8.61 -15.01
C LEU A 78 8.13 7.57 -14.33
N GLU A 79 8.76 7.95 -13.22
CA GLU A 79 9.54 7.01 -12.41
C GLU A 79 8.61 6.25 -11.45
N TRP A 80 8.62 4.92 -11.51
CA TRP A 80 7.79 4.07 -10.66
C TRP A 80 8.38 2.68 -10.45
N CYS A 81 8.09 2.06 -9.30
CA CYS A 81 8.75 0.83 -8.87
C CYS A 81 8.29 -0.46 -9.59
N THR A 82 7.06 -0.52 -10.12
CA THR A 82 6.46 -1.77 -10.64
C THR A 82 5.54 -1.52 -11.85
N ASN A 83 5.67 -2.30 -12.92
CA ASN A 83 4.78 -2.20 -14.09
C ASN A 83 3.33 -2.61 -13.74
N GLU A 84 3.15 -3.50 -12.78
CA GLU A 84 1.87 -4.04 -12.36
C GLU A 84 0.91 -2.94 -11.87
N SER A 85 1.43 -1.94 -11.14
CA SER A 85 0.63 -0.78 -10.70
C SER A 85 0.09 0.03 -11.88
N TRP A 86 0.88 0.14 -12.96
CA TRP A 86 0.48 0.83 -14.18
C TRP A 86 -0.63 0.06 -14.90
N GLU A 87 -0.49 -1.26 -15.05
CA GLU A 87 -1.51 -2.11 -15.68
C GLU A 87 -2.85 -2.08 -14.93
N LEU A 88 -2.81 -2.16 -13.61
CA LEU A 88 -4.01 -2.07 -12.75
C LEU A 88 -4.68 -0.69 -12.84
N TYR A 89 -3.89 0.39 -12.83
CA TYR A 89 -4.43 1.74 -13.04
C TYR A 89 -5.04 1.90 -14.44
N HIS A 90 -4.36 1.40 -15.47
CA HIS A 90 -4.85 1.43 -16.84
C HIS A 90 -6.17 0.69 -16.96
N HIS A 91 -6.27 -0.52 -16.40
CA HIS A 91 -7.53 -1.27 -16.32
C HIS A 91 -8.63 -0.46 -15.63
N TRP A 92 -8.36 0.12 -14.46
CA TRP A 92 -9.32 0.92 -13.71
C TRP A 92 -9.84 2.11 -14.51
N LEU A 93 -9.03 2.75 -15.36
CA LEU A 93 -9.50 3.87 -16.19
C LEU A 93 -10.61 3.45 -17.16
N TYR A 94 -10.63 2.20 -17.63
CA TYR A 94 -11.68 1.68 -18.50
C TYR A 94 -12.88 1.14 -17.73
N THR A 95 -12.64 0.36 -16.66
CA THR A 95 -13.70 -0.38 -15.97
C THR A 95 -14.25 0.33 -14.74
N ARG A 96 -13.49 1.29 -14.21
CA ARG A 96 -13.69 1.93 -12.90
C ARG A 96 -13.72 0.94 -11.73
N GLU A 97 -13.15 -0.24 -11.93
CA GLU A 97 -13.09 -1.29 -10.93
C GLU A 97 -11.66 -1.44 -10.39
N PRO A 98 -11.42 -1.19 -9.09
CA PRO A 98 -10.10 -1.37 -8.50
C PRO A 98 -9.86 -2.87 -8.26
N LEU A 99 -8.94 -3.45 -9.03
CA LEU A 99 -8.54 -4.85 -8.93
C LEU A 99 -7.17 -5.00 -8.28
N THR A 100 -6.94 -6.15 -7.64
CA THR A 100 -5.57 -6.62 -7.31
C THR A 100 -4.95 -7.35 -8.51
N ALA A 101 -3.64 -7.57 -8.49
CA ALA A 101 -2.96 -8.25 -9.61
C ALA A 101 -3.53 -9.66 -9.84
N MET A 102 -3.83 -10.36 -8.75
CA MET A 102 -4.48 -11.67 -8.81
C MET A 102 -5.86 -11.61 -9.47
N GLU A 103 -6.70 -10.64 -9.08
CA GLU A 103 -8.04 -10.46 -9.65
C GLU A 103 -7.98 -10.07 -11.14
N PHE A 104 -7.01 -9.24 -11.53
CA PHE A 104 -6.76 -8.87 -12.91
C PHE A 104 -6.35 -10.09 -13.76
N LEU A 105 -5.39 -10.89 -13.29
CA LEU A 105 -4.94 -12.11 -13.97
C LEU A 105 -6.06 -13.15 -14.14
N LEU A 106 -6.94 -13.30 -13.14
CA LEU A 106 -8.09 -14.20 -13.22
C LEU A 106 -9.13 -13.77 -14.28
N ARG A 107 -9.15 -12.49 -14.65
CA ARG A 107 -10.04 -11.94 -15.67
C ARG A 107 -9.40 -11.89 -17.06
N SER A 108 -8.08 -12.02 -17.14
CA SER A 108 -7.38 -12.14 -18.42
C SER A 108 -7.82 -13.40 -19.15
N THR A 109 -8.10 -13.27 -20.45
CA THR A 109 -8.49 -14.40 -21.31
C THR A 109 -7.35 -14.82 -22.25
N PRO A 110 -6.89 -16.09 -22.18
CA PRO A 110 -7.27 -17.13 -21.23
C PRO A 110 -6.62 -16.92 -19.84
N PRO A 111 -7.27 -17.34 -18.74
CA PRO A 111 -6.66 -17.24 -17.41
C PRO A 111 -5.45 -18.20 -17.33
N PRO A 112 -4.34 -17.80 -16.69
CA PRO A 112 -3.17 -18.67 -16.61
C PRO A 112 -3.51 -19.95 -15.83
N HIS A 113 -3.08 -21.10 -16.35
CA HIS A 113 -3.43 -22.42 -15.78
C HIS A 113 -2.88 -22.67 -14.36
N ASN A 114 -1.99 -21.81 -13.84
CA ASN A 114 -1.27 -21.98 -12.57
C ASN A 114 -1.61 -20.92 -11.50
N VAL A 115 -2.69 -20.15 -11.65
CA VAL A 115 -3.01 -19.04 -10.73
C VAL A 115 -3.51 -19.53 -9.34
N CYS A 116 -3.85 -20.81 -9.20
CA CYS A 116 -4.64 -21.32 -8.07
C CYS A 116 -3.85 -22.17 -7.05
N ALA A 117 -2.84 -21.60 -6.39
CA ALA A 117 -2.18 -22.28 -5.26
C ALA A 117 -1.73 -21.39 -4.09
N LEU A 118 -2.20 -20.15 -4.00
CA LEU A 118 -1.95 -19.37 -2.78
C LEU A 118 -2.93 -19.80 -1.69
N ASP A 119 -2.42 -20.01 -0.48
CA ASP A 119 -3.29 -20.10 0.69
C ASP A 119 -4.03 -18.76 0.91
N GLN A 120 -5.13 -18.80 1.66
CA GLN A 120 -6.00 -17.64 1.84
C GLN A 120 -5.28 -16.46 2.51
N GLU A 121 -4.40 -16.71 3.47
CA GLU A 121 -3.66 -15.67 4.18
C GLU A 121 -2.66 -14.99 3.26
N GLN A 122 -1.91 -15.76 2.48
CA GLN A 122 -0.97 -15.27 1.50
C GLN A 122 -1.67 -14.46 0.40
N LYS A 123 -2.85 -14.90 -0.04
CA LYS A 123 -3.67 -14.13 -0.98
C LYS A 123 -4.04 -12.76 -0.40
N ILE A 124 -4.61 -12.71 0.81
CA ILE A 124 -5.01 -11.46 1.47
C ILE A 124 -3.78 -10.55 1.66
N ARG A 125 -2.64 -11.13 2.02
CA ARG A 125 -1.37 -10.40 2.18
C ARG A 125 -0.95 -9.73 0.88
N THR A 126 -0.96 -10.46 -0.23
CA THR A 126 -0.66 -9.92 -1.57
C THR A 126 -1.68 -8.85 -1.96
N ASP A 127 -2.96 -9.08 -1.73
CA ASP A 127 -4.04 -8.11 -2.04
C ASP A 127 -3.84 -6.78 -1.28
N TYR A 128 -3.43 -6.81 0.00
CA TYR A 128 -3.07 -5.59 0.74
C TYR A 128 -1.89 -4.84 0.10
N LEU A 129 -0.83 -5.56 -0.25
CA LEU A 129 0.36 -4.96 -0.85
C LEU A 129 0.03 -4.31 -2.19
N ASP A 130 -0.70 -5.02 -3.06
CA ASP A 130 -1.14 -4.50 -4.37
C ASP A 130 -1.94 -3.21 -4.19
N LEU A 131 -2.91 -3.20 -3.26
CA LEU A 131 -3.72 -2.01 -3.00
C LEU A 131 -2.89 -0.86 -2.39
N PHE A 132 -1.90 -1.13 -1.55
CA PHE A 132 -1.00 -0.10 -1.04
C PHE A 132 -0.13 0.49 -2.15
N PHE A 133 0.41 -0.34 -3.07
CA PHE A 133 1.13 0.15 -4.23
C PHE A 133 0.23 0.95 -5.16
N CYS A 134 -0.98 0.48 -5.45
CA CYS A 134 -1.96 1.19 -6.28
C CYS A 134 -2.36 2.54 -5.67
N TYR A 135 -2.61 2.60 -4.36
CA TYR A 135 -2.88 3.87 -3.68
C TYR A 135 -1.68 4.82 -3.80
N THR A 136 -0.49 4.28 -3.58
CA THR A 136 0.77 5.04 -3.65
C THR A 136 1.01 5.58 -5.05
N PHE A 137 0.67 4.79 -6.08
CA PHE A 137 0.74 5.15 -7.49
C PHE A 137 -0.26 6.25 -7.84
N GLY A 138 -1.53 6.11 -7.44
CA GLY A 138 -2.55 7.13 -7.64
C GLY A 138 -2.20 8.48 -7.01
N GLN A 139 -1.58 8.45 -5.82
CA GLN A 139 -1.07 9.65 -5.16
C GLN A 139 0.08 10.30 -5.96
N THR A 140 1.00 9.49 -6.52
CA THR A 140 2.07 10.00 -7.40
C THR A 140 1.49 10.66 -8.64
N LEU A 141 0.44 10.08 -9.23
CA LEU A 141 -0.27 10.64 -10.38
C LEU A 141 -1.17 11.84 -10.02
N GLN A 142 -1.41 12.09 -8.73
CA GLN A 142 -2.41 13.03 -8.21
C GLN A 142 -3.84 12.76 -8.72
N ASP A 143 -4.18 11.49 -8.96
CA ASP A 143 -5.55 11.08 -9.31
C ASP A 143 -6.32 10.72 -8.03
N TYR A 144 -6.97 11.72 -7.44
CA TYR A 144 -7.69 11.56 -6.17
C TYR A 144 -8.88 10.59 -6.28
N VAL A 145 -9.53 10.55 -7.45
CA VAL A 145 -10.66 9.65 -7.69
C VAL A 145 -10.20 8.20 -7.65
N TYR A 146 -9.06 7.90 -8.28
CA TYR A 146 -8.44 6.58 -8.18
C TYR A 146 -8.06 6.24 -6.74
N THR A 147 -7.41 7.17 -6.02
CA THR A 147 -7.00 6.90 -4.64
C THR A 147 -8.17 6.67 -3.69
N ASP A 148 -9.30 7.35 -3.91
CA ASP A 148 -10.53 7.15 -3.12
C ASP A 148 -11.17 5.80 -3.41
N CYS A 149 -11.15 5.35 -4.67
CA CYS A 149 -11.59 4.00 -5.05
C CYS A 149 -10.75 2.92 -4.36
N ILE A 150 -9.41 3.07 -4.39
CA ILE A 150 -8.49 2.13 -3.72
C ILE A 150 -8.70 2.15 -2.21
N MET A 151 -8.88 3.33 -1.60
CA MET A 151 -9.16 3.45 -0.16
C MET A 151 -10.47 2.75 0.22
N SER A 152 -11.52 2.92 -0.59
CA SER A 152 -12.79 2.23 -0.38
C SER A 152 -12.61 0.71 -0.42
N ARG A 153 -11.80 0.21 -1.36
CA ARG A 153 -11.46 -1.22 -1.47
C ARG A 153 -10.70 -1.72 -0.23
N LEU A 154 -9.73 -0.96 0.27
CA LEU A 154 -9.01 -1.29 1.52
C LEU A 154 -9.95 -1.35 2.73
N ILE A 155 -10.89 -0.40 2.84
CA ILE A 155 -11.90 -0.37 3.91
C ILE A 155 -12.84 -1.56 3.83
N ASP A 156 -13.25 -1.97 2.63
CA ASP A 156 -14.09 -3.17 2.47
C ASP A 156 -13.30 -4.44 2.77
N MET A 157 -12.03 -4.48 2.41
CA MET A 157 -11.17 -5.63 2.68
C MET A 157 -10.93 -5.83 4.18
N ILE A 158 -10.63 -4.77 4.94
CA ILE A 158 -10.39 -4.89 6.39
C ILE A 158 -11.65 -5.31 7.16
N ARG A 159 -12.85 -5.16 6.59
CA ARG A 159 -14.10 -5.67 7.18
C ARG A 159 -14.27 -7.17 7.01
N SER A 160 -13.49 -7.81 6.14
CA SER A 160 -13.56 -9.25 5.89
C SER A 160 -13.00 -10.05 7.07
N PRO A 161 -13.51 -11.27 7.32
CA PRO A 161 -12.91 -12.17 8.30
C PRO A 161 -11.43 -12.41 8.00
N HIS A 162 -10.60 -12.53 9.02
CA HIS A 162 -9.14 -12.73 8.96
C HIS A 162 -8.32 -11.56 8.40
N ALA A 163 -8.88 -10.68 7.57
CA ALA A 163 -8.15 -9.58 6.94
C ALA A 163 -7.49 -8.59 7.93
N PRO A 164 -8.09 -8.22 9.08
CA PRO A 164 -7.40 -7.43 10.09
C PRO A 164 -6.16 -8.10 10.66
N THR A 165 -6.25 -9.41 10.95
CA THR A 165 -5.13 -10.18 11.51
C THR A 165 -3.99 -10.24 10.50
N VAL A 166 -4.28 -10.55 9.23
CA VAL A 166 -3.27 -10.56 8.17
C VAL A 166 -2.62 -9.19 7.99
N LEU A 167 -3.40 -8.10 8.09
CA LEU A 167 -2.86 -6.74 8.07
C LEU A 167 -1.90 -6.48 9.24
N MET A 168 -2.25 -6.91 10.46
CA MET A 168 -1.37 -6.76 11.62
C MET A 168 -0.08 -7.56 11.48
N THR A 169 -0.16 -8.81 10.98
CA THR A 169 1.00 -9.62 10.64
C THR A 169 1.88 -8.92 9.61
N LEU A 170 1.28 -8.38 8.55
CA LEU A 170 2.00 -7.63 7.52
C LEU A 170 2.73 -6.41 8.10
N LEU A 171 2.07 -5.64 8.97
CA LEU A 171 2.62 -4.44 9.62
C LEU A 171 3.75 -4.75 10.63
N THR A 172 3.77 -5.94 11.21
CA THR A 172 4.75 -6.32 12.23
C THR A 172 5.91 -7.15 11.70
N GLU A 173 5.68 -8.01 10.71
CA GLU A 173 6.71 -8.91 10.15
C GLU A 173 7.35 -8.36 8.87
N SER A 174 6.62 -7.58 8.08
CA SER A 174 7.06 -7.09 6.76
C SER A 174 7.45 -5.61 6.80
N THR A 175 8.22 -5.23 7.82
CA THR A 175 8.57 -3.82 8.11
C THR A 175 9.21 -3.14 6.92
N ALA A 176 10.10 -3.80 6.15
CA ALA A 176 10.80 -3.16 5.03
C ALA A 176 9.87 -2.62 3.92
N THR A 177 8.92 -3.43 3.44
CA THR A 177 8.01 -3.03 2.34
C THR A 177 7.06 -1.93 2.79
N LEU A 178 6.52 -2.04 4.00
CA LEU A 178 5.62 -1.02 4.54
C LEU A 178 6.38 0.24 4.96
N HIS A 179 7.61 0.15 5.46
CA HIS A 179 8.48 1.31 5.65
C HIS A 179 8.71 2.02 4.33
N ALA A 180 9.00 1.30 3.25
CA ALA A 180 9.16 1.90 1.93
C ALA A 180 7.88 2.65 1.50
N ILE A 181 6.71 2.02 1.63
CA ILE A 181 5.42 2.68 1.33
C ILE A 181 5.20 3.92 2.19
N MET A 182 5.50 3.84 3.50
CA MET A 182 5.32 4.95 4.44
C MET A 182 6.34 6.07 4.23
N GLN A 183 7.57 5.78 3.79
CA GLN A 183 8.60 6.77 3.48
C GLN A 183 8.26 7.58 2.22
N ILE A 184 7.57 6.97 1.25
CA ILE A 184 7.17 7.66 0.01
C ILE A 184 6.00 8.64 0.27
N LYS A 185 5.28 8.49 1.39
CA LYS A 185 4.03 9.24 1.61
C LYS A 185 4.17 10.39 2.60
N PRO A 186 3.47 11.51 2.35
CA PRO A 186 3.38 12.56 3.33
C PRO A 186 2.65 12.05 4.58
N VAL A 187 3.17 12.43 5.74
CA VAL A 187 2.53 12.25 7.04
C VAL A 187 1.11 12.83 7.00
N GLY A 188 0.12 12.07 7.47
CA GLY A 188 -1.27 12.52 7.53
C GLY A 188 -2.08 12.36 6.23
N CYS A 189 -1.61 11.57 5.25
CA CYS A 189 -2.47 11.16 4.14
C CYS A 189 -3.55 10.14 4.58
N ALA A 190 -4.57 9.89 3.75
CA ALA A 190 -5.67 8.98 4.10
C ALA A 190 -5.19 7.55 4.42
N LEU A 191 -4.21 7.04 3.68
CA LEU A 191 -3.60 5.73 3.98
C LEU A 191 -2.90 5.70 5.34
N HIS A 192 -2.21 6.78 5.70
CA HIS A 192 -1.61 6.90 7.03
C HIS A 192 -2.69 6.78 8.12
N TYR A 193 -3.77 7.57 8.01
CA TYR A 193 -4.88 7.52 8.97
C TYR A 193 -5.56 6.15 9.02
N PHE A 194 -5.78 5.53 7.86
CA PHE A 194 -6.32 4.18 7.76
C PHE A 194 -5.47 3.17 8.54
N LEU A 195 -4.14 3.18 8.34
CA LEU A 195 -3.24 2.23 9.01
C LEU A 195 -3.19 2.46 10.53
N VAL A 196 -3.05 3.72 11.00
CA VAL A 196 -3.00 3.99 12.44
C VAL A 196 -4.32 3.67 13.14
N ASP A 197 -5.46 3.96 12.51
CA ASP A 197 -6.78 3.60 13.07
C ASP A 197 -6.99 2.08 13.03
N ALA A 198 -6.54 1.39 11.97
CA ALA A 198 -6.58 -0.07 11.88
C ALA A 198 -5.76 -0.73 13.00
N ILE A 199 -4.52 -0.27 13.23
CA ILE A 199 -3.67 -0.78 14.32
C ILE A 199 -4.31 -0.49 15.67
N ALA A 200 -4.81 0.72 15.89
CA ALA A 200 -5.40 1.09 17.17
C ALA A 200 -6.70 0.33 17.45
N TRP A 201 -7.43 -0.10 16.41
CA TRP A 201 -8.68 -0.82 16.56
C TRP A 201 -8.51 -2.34 16.63
N PHE A 202 -7.62 -2.92 15.82
CA PHE A 202 -7.47 -4.37 15.66
C PHE A 202 -6.19 -4.95 16.28
N GLY A 203 -5.18 -4.11 16.54
CA GLY A 203 -3.89 -4.55 17.06
C GLY A 203 -3.95 -5.02 18.51
N SER A 204 -3.25 -6.12 18.78
CA SER A 204 -2.93 -6.57 20.14
C SER A 204 -1.84 -5.71 20.78
N ASP A 205 -1.69 -5.79 22.10
CA ASP A 205 -0.62 -5.08 22.82
C ASP A 205 0.77 -5.43 22.29
N ARG A 206 0.97 -6.67 21.83
CA ARG A 206 2.23 -7.12 21.23
C ARG A 206 2.49 -6.39 19.92
N GLU A 207 1.51 -6.37 19.01
CA GLU A 207 1.65 -5.75 17.69
C GLU A 207 1.82 -4.22 17.81
N VAL A 208 1.03 -3.60 18.69
CA VAL A 208 1.17 -2.17 19.02
C VAL A 208 2.56 -1.89 19.58
N GLY A 209 3.08 -2.73 20.48
CA GLY A 209 4.43 -2.59 21.02
C GLY A 209 5.50 -2.68 19.93
N VAL A 210 5.42 -3.67 19.05
CA VAL A 210 6.35 -3.84 17.91
C VAL A 210 6.36 -2.59 17.03
N ILE A 211 5.19 -2.03 16.72
CA ILE A 211 5.09 -0.85 15.84
C ILE A 211 5.55 0.42 16.56
N ALA A 212 5.13 0.63 17.81
CA ALA A 212 5.46 1.83 18.59
C ALA A 212 6.96 1.93 18.92
N PHE A 213 7.63 0.80 19.13
CA PHE A 213 9.06 0.73 19.44
C PHE A 213 9.94 0.29 18.25
N GLY A 214 9.33 0.02 17.09
CA GLY A 214 10.03 -0.39 15.87
C GLY A 214 10.63 0.77 15.07
N GLU A 215 10.96 0.54 13.81
CA GLU A 215 11.65 1.51 12.94
C GLU A 215 10.70 2.52 12.26
N TYR A 216 9.42 2.53 12.64
CA TYR A 216 8.44 3.50 12.09
C TYR A 216 8.83 4.93 12.44
N ASP A 217 8.51 5.86 11.55
CA ASP A 217 8.84 7.27 11.75
C ASP A 217 8.10 7.84 12.97
N GLN A 218 8.68 8.88 13.57
CA GLN A 218 8.16 9.46 14.81
C GLN A 218 6.77 10.06 14.63
N ALA A 219 6.43 10.56 13.43
CA ALA A 219 5.13 11.13 13.18
C ALA A 219 4.07 10.03 13.15
N PHE A 220 4.31 8.92 12.43
CA PHE A 220 3.44 7.75 12.43
C PHE A 220 3.18 7.22 13.86
N LYS A 221 4.24 7.08 14.66
CA LYS A 221 4.11 6.70 16.08
C LYS A 221 3.25 7.69 16.87
N SER A 222 3.42 8.98 16.63
CA SER A 222 2.63 10.02 17.32
C SER A 222 1.14 9.92 16.96
N TYR A 223 0.81 9.73 15.67
CA TYR A 223 -0.57 9.52 15.22
C TYR A 223 -1.17 8.22 15.75
N LEU A 224 -0.37 7.14 15.83
CA LEU A 224 -0.79 5.89 16.46
C LEU A 224 -1.16 6.10 17.94
N MET A 225 -0.36 6.85 18.70
CA MET A 225 -0.68 7.15 20.11
C MET A 225 -1.96 7.97 20.25
N ILE A 226 -2.21 8.93 19.34
CA ILE A 226 -3.46 9.70 19.30
C ILE A 226 -4.65 8.78 18.99
N ALA A 227 -4.51 7.89 18.00
CA ALA A 227 -5.54 6.93 17.62
C ALA A 227 -5.86 5.97 18.78
N LEU A 228 -4.84 5.41 19.44
CA LEU A 228 -5.02 4.56 20.62
C LEU A 228 -5.76 5.30 21.75
N ALA A 229 -5.41 6.55 22.03
CA ALA A 229 -6.10 7.37 23.03
C ALA A 229 -7.57 7.64 22.67
N LYS A 230 -7.84 7.92 21.40
CA LYS A 230 -9.20 8.10 20.85
C LYS A 230 -10.03 6.84 21.05
N TRP A 231 -9.52 5.68 20.62
CA TRP A 231 -10.29 4.44 20.63
C TRP A 231 -10.48 3.85 22.04
N ARG A 232 -9.53 4.05 22.96
CA ARG A 232 -9.70 3.71 24.39
C ARG A 232 -10.92 4.36 25.03
N ARG A 233 -11.32 5.55 24.58
CA ARG A 233 -12.53 6.24 25.11
C ARG A 233 -13.83 5.62 24.61
N VAL A 234 -13.79 4.97 23.46
CA VAL A 234 -14.99 4.50 22.73
C VAL A 234 -15.17 3.00 22.86
N MET A 235 -14.10 2.24 23.11
CA MET A 235 -14.17 0.79 23.29
C MET A 235 -14.68 0.42 24.69
N PRO A 236 -15.75 -0.40 24.81
CA PRO A 236 -16.15 -0.98 26.08
C PRO A 236 -15.02 -1.82 26.65
N SER A 237 -14.76 -1.74 27.96
CA SER A 237 -13.66 -2.46 28.64
C SER A 237 -13.64 -3.97 28.40
N ALA A 238 -14.75 -4.57 27.95
CA ALA A 238 -14.88 -5.99 27.63
C ALA A 238 -14.39 -6.40 26.22
N LYS A 239 -14.12 -5.44 25.31
CA LYS A 239 -13.63 -5.70 23.94
C LYS A 239 -12.16 -5.34 23.72
N LEU A 240 -11.51 -4.75 24.72
CA LEU A 240 -10.06 -4.62 24.69
C LEU A 240 -9.47 -6.03 24.77
N PRO A 241 -8.62 -6.45 23.81
CA PRO A 241 -7.81 -7.66 23.97
C PRO A 241 -7.17 -7.59 25.36
N GLY A 242 -7.35 -8.64 26.17
CA GLY A 242 -7.34 -8.58 27.63
C GLY A 242 -6.04 -8.23 28.36
N ARG A 243 -5.25 -7.24 27.91
CA ARG A 243 -4.01 -6.79 28.53
C ARG A 243 -3.68 -5.29 28.38
N PHE A 244 -4.60 -4.44 27.93
CA PHE A 244 -4.40 -2.96 27.97
C PHE A 244 -4.27 -2.37 29.40
N GLY A 245 -4.38 -3.19 30.45
CA GLY A 245 -4.16 -2.79 31.84
C GLY A 245 -2.74 -2.29 32.18
N LEU A 246 -1.75 -2.46 31.29
CA LEU A 246 -0.36 -2.04 31.54
C LEU A 246 0.04 -0.69 30.93
N LEU A 247 -0.79 -0.08 30.08
CA LEU A 247 -0.54 1.28 29.57
C LEU A 247 -1.32 2.37 30.32
N ASN A 248 -1.96 2.02 31.44
CA ASN A 248 -2.46 2.98 32.42
C ASN A 248 -1.33 3.60 33.27
N GLU A 249 -0.07 3.22 33.04
CA GLU A 249 1.11 3.78 33.70
C GLU A 249 1.97 4.65 32.75
N CYS A 250 1.40 5.19 31.66
CA CYS A 250 2.08 6.22 30.88
C CYS A 250 1.97 7.57 31.61
N GLY A 251 3.10 8.05 32.15
CA GLY A 251 3.24 9.29 32.92
C GLY A 251 3.03 10.60 32.14
N TYR A 252 2.02 10.66 31.28
CA TYR A 252 1.62 11.84 30.51
C TYR A 252 0.26 12.43 30.92
N HIS A 253 -0.39 11.90 31.96
CA HIS A 253 -1.66 12.43 32.48
C HIS A 253 -1.55 12.86 33.95
N ASP A 254 -1.94 14.11 34.19
CA ASP A 254 -2.04 14.79 35.49
C ASP A 254 -3.06 14.06 36.39
N HIS A 255 -2.56 13.35 37.41
CA HIS A 255 -3.38 12.67 38.40
C HIS A 255 -3.72 13.61 39.54
N ARG A 256 -4.82 14.36 39.40
CA ARG A 256 -5.24 15.27 40.46
C ARG A 256 -5.79 14.62 41.73
N ASP A 257 -6.16 13.32 41.77
CA ASP A 257 -6.86 12.83 42.98
C ASP A 257 -6.75 11.34 43.38
N LYS A 258 -5.77 10.52 42.91
CA LYS A 258 -5.62 9.12 43.43
C LYS A 258 -4.17 8.61 43.52
N PRO A 259 -3.80 7.86 44.58
CA PRO A 259 -2.46 7.30 44.73
C PRO A 259 -2.24 6.04 43.87
N CYS A 260 -1.06 5.99 43.26
CA CYS A 260 -0.54 4.89 42.45
C CYS A 260 0.08 3.79 43.33
N TYR A 261 -0.34 2.54 43.18
CA TYR A 261 0.36 1.38 43.74
C TYR A 261 1.08 0.63 42.61
N ALA A 262 2.31 1.06 42.32
CA ALA A 262 3.23 0.32 41.47
C ALA A 262 3.66 -0.99 42.20
N ARG A 263 3.31 -2.15 41.64
CA ARG A 263 3.99 -3.42 41.98
C ARG A 263 5.16 -3.59 41.03
N ARG A 264 6.37 -3.48 41.59
CA ARG A 264 7.63 -3.89 40.95
C ARG A 264 7.57 -5.36 40.55
N TRP A 265 7.99 -5.65 39.32
CA TRP A 265 8.72 -6.86 38.92
C TRP A 265 9.93 -6.41 38.12
#